data_AF-A0A1N6FCH6-F1
#
_entry.id   AF-A0A1N6FCH6-F1
#
_cell.length_a   1.000
_cell.length_b   1.000
_cell.length_c   1.000
_cell.angle_alpha   90.00
_cell.angle_beta   90.00
_cell.angle_gamma   90.00
#
_symmetry.space_group_name_H-M   'P 1'
#
loop_
_entity.id
_entity.type
_entity.pdbx_description
1 polymer ?
#
loop_
_entity_poly.entity_id
_entity_poly.type
_entity_poly.pdbx_seq_one_letter_code
_entity_poly.pdbx_strand_id
1 'polypeptide(L)'
;MSETAIILLVAVVFLGQIVLVGALLWWAKKRDALLRAHCAAAGWSFATAREGRRSVTRIASPREGWELRIVVQRSAGGQSGSSTRHTEWRDPSLALPHGLSLLTLDIPAGKAADVERFAGMLGGSLGQAMLGRLLGSMAEEVPDLKAVPLDGSPALLMATPGAEDALRPIALHPALEASALPRSARPAVIRSREGLALRLHGAIRRPDQIDALVALGRTLATALRASEN
;
A
#
# COMPACT_ATOMS: atom_id res chain seq x y z
N MET A 1 -14.52 -24.55 46.40
CA MET A 1 -13.53 -23.46 46.25
C MET A 1 -13.94 -22.33 47.17
N SER A 2 -13.03 -21.80 48.00
CA SER A 2 -13.34 -20.68 48.89
C SER A 2 -13.51 -19.38 48.09
N GLU A 3 -14.37 -18.49 48.56
CA GLU A 3 -14.61 -17.16 47.99
C GLU A 3 -13.31 -16.36 47.80
N THR A 4 -12.37 -16.53 48.73
CA THR A 4 -11.00 -15.98 48.66
C THR A 4 -10.19 -16.46 47.46
N ALA A 5 -10.34 -17.73 47.05
CA ALA A 5 -9.63 -18.27 45.89
C ALA A 5 -10.18 -17.69 44.57
N ILE A 6 -11.49 -17.41 44.51
CA ILE A 6 -12.13 -16.78 43.35
C ILE A 6 -11.68 -15.32 43.23
N ILE A 7 -11.67 -14.56 44.34
CA ILE A 7 -11.21 -13.16 44.36
C ILE A 7 -9.74 -13.06 43.93
N LEU A 8 -8.87 -13.93 44.44
CA LEU A 8 -7.45 -13.98 44.04
C LEU A 8 -7.27 -14.29 42.56
N LEU A 9 -8.01 -15.28 42.02
CA LEU A 9 -7.95 -15.63 40.60
C LEU A 9 -8.37 -14.44 39.72
N VAL A 10 -9.49 -13.79 40.07
CA VAL A 10 -10.00 -12.61 39.35
C VAL A 10 -8.96 -11.48 39.38
N ALA A 11 -8.39 -11.17 40.55
CA ALA A 11 -7.38 -10.13 40.70
C ALA A 11 -6.13 -10.39 39.83
N VAL A 12 -5.64 -11.64 39.78
CA VAL A 12 -4.48 -12.01 38.95
C VAL A 12 -4.76 -11.85 37.45
N VAL A 13 -5.96 -12.24 37.00
CA VAL A 13 -6.37 -12.07 35.59
C VAL A 13 -6.43 -10.59 35.22
N PHE A 14 -7.04 -9.75 36.06
CA PHE A 14 -7.11 -8.31 35.81
C PHE A 14 -5.72 -7.66 35.80
N LEU A 15 -4.85 -8.01 36.75
CA LEU A 15 -3.48 -7.49 36.79
C LEU A 15 -2.70 -7.88 35.52
N GLY A 16 -2.83 -9.14 35.07
CA GLY A 16 -2.21 -9.62 33.84
C GLY A 16 -2.68 -8.87 32.60
N GLN A 17 -3.98 -8.57 32.50
CA GLN A 17 -4.53 -7.77 31.40
C GLN A 17 -4.00 -6.34 31.40
N ILE A 18 -3.91 -5.69 32.57
CA ILE A 18 -3.39 -4.32 32.69
C ILE A 18 -1.92 -4.26 32.24
N VAL A 19 -1.09 -5.20 32.69
CA VAL A 19 0.33 -5.27 32.28
C VAL A 19 0.46 -5.49 30.78
N LEU A 20 -0.33 -6.40 30.20
CA LEU A 20 -0.33 -6.67 28.76
C LEU A 20 -0.72 -5.41 27.95
N VAL A 21 -1.80 -4.72 28.34
CA VAL A 21 -2.24 -3.49 27.69
C VAL A 21 -1.17 -2.40 27.81
N GLY A 22 -0.57 -2.24 28.99
CA GLY A 22 0.50 -1.28 29.23
C GLY A 22 1.72 -1.52 28.34
N ALA A 23 2.16 -2.77 28.23
CA ALA A 23 3.23 -3.15 27.33
C ALA A 23 2.89 -2.81 25.87
N LEU A 24 1.71 -3.19 25.37
CA LEU A 24 1.29 -2.92 24.00
C LEU A 24 1.29 -1.42 23.66
N LEU A 25 0.84 -0.57 24.59
CA LEU A 25 0.85 0.88 24.42
C LEU A 25 2.27 1.45 24.40
N TRP A 26 3.16 0.95 25.26
CA TRP A 26 4.56 1.34 25.28
C TRP A 26 5.29 0.97 23.99
N TRP A 27 5.09 -0.26 23.49
CA TRP A 27 5.61 -0.71 22.21
C TRP A 27 5.10 0.14 21.03
N ALA A 28 3.82 0.54 21.05
CA ALA A 28 3.26 1.42 20.04
C ALA A 28 3.91 2.82 20.06
N LYS A 29 4.10 3.41 21.25
CA LYS A 29 4.79 4.70 21.41
C LYS A 29 6.25 4.64 20.96
N LYS A 30 6.97 3.59 21.38
CA LYS A 30 8.38 3.40 21.01
C LYS A 30 8.55 3.28 19.49
N ARG A 31 7.62 2.59 18.82
CA ARG A 31 7.60 2.46 17.37
C ARG A 31 7.35 3.79 16.65
N ASP A 32 6.38 4.57 17.11
CA ASP A 32 6.10 5.90 16.54
C ASP A 32 7.29 6.85 16.73
N ALA A 33 7.93 6.83 17.90
CA ALA A 33 9.15 7.59 18.16
C ALA A 33 10.31 7.17 17.23
N LEU A 34 10.49 5.86 17.01
CA LEU A 34 11.51 5.32 16.12
C LEU A 34 11.27 5.74 14.66
N LEU A 35 10.03 5.67 14.17
CA LEU A 35 9.69 6.14 12.83
C LEU A 35 9.88 7.64 12.67
N ARG A 36 9.47 8.43 13.67
CA ARG A 36 9.66 9.89 13.68
C ARG A 36 11.14 10.26 13.64
N ALA A 37 11.97 9.59 14.45
CA ALA A 37 13.41 9.80 14.46
C ALA A 37 14.06 9.45 13.11
N HIS A 38 13.64 8.33 12.50
CA HIS A 38 14.09 7.93 11.17
C HIS A 38 13.74 8.97 10.10
N CYS A 39 12.49 9.42 10.07
CA CYS A 39 12.05 10.44 9.12
C CYS A 39 12.81 11.76 9.32
N ALA A 40 13.02 12.18 10.56
CA ALA A 40 13.79 13.38 10.86
C ALA A 40 15.25 13.27 10.38
N ALA A 41 15.90 12.12 10.58
CA ALA A 41 17.25 11.87 10.09
C ALA A 41 17.35 11.92 8.55
N ALA A 42 16.29 11.46 7.86
CA ALA A 42 16.18 11.51 6.40
C ALA A 42 15.71 12.88 5.85
N GLY A 43 15.39 13.85 6.73
CA GLY A 43 14.86 15.15 6.33
C GLY A 43 13.41 15.13 5.84
N TRP A 44 12.64 14.11 6.22
CA TRP A 44 11.22 13.95 5.87
C TRP A 44 10.32 14.46 6.99
N SER A 45 9.14 14.97 6.60
CA SER A 45 8.09 15.29 7.56
C SER A 45 7.37 14.02 8.01
N PHE A 46 6.87 14.00 9.25
CA PHE A 46 6.14 12.89 9.81
C PHE A 46 4.95 13.41 10.62
N ALA A 47 3.73 12.97 10.28
CA ALA A 47 2.52 13.31 11.00
C ALA A 47 1.60 12.09 11.13
N THR A 48 1.04 11.88 12.31
CA THR A 48 0.02 10.85 12.54
C THR A 48 -1.28 11.53 12.96
N ALA A 49 -2.34 11.30 12.20
CA ALA A 49 -3.66 11.85 12.45
C ALA A 49 -4.70 10.73 12.56
N ARG A 50 -5.78 11.01 13.28
CA ARG A 50 -6.95 10.14 13.33
C ARG A 50 -8.06 10.76 12.49
N GLU A 51 -8.45 10.07 11.43
CA GLU A 51 -9.52 10.49 10.52
C GLU A 51 -10.72 9.57 10.75
N GLY A 52 -11.59 9.96 11.68
CA GLY A 52 -12.71 9.15 12.15
C GLY A 52 -12.26 7.83 12.78
N ARG A 53 -12.52 6.70 12.08
CA ARG A 53 -12.11 5.34 12.49
C ARG A 53 -10.77 4.91 11.90
N ARG A 54 -10.12 5.77 11.12
CA ARG A 54 -8.83 5.50 10.47
C ARG A 54 -7.70 6.18 11.23
N SER A 55 -6.59 5.47 11.40
CA SER A 55 -5.31 6.07 11.72
C SER A 55 -4.55 6.27 10.42
N VAL A 56 -4.11 7.49 10.16
CA VAL A 56 -3.36 7.86 8.96
C VAL A 56 -2.01 8.42 9.40
N THR A 57 -0.94 7.76 9.00
CA THR A 57 0.43 8.30 9.13
C THR A 57 0.86 8.81 7.77
N ARG A 58 1.25 10.08 7.72
CA ARG A 58 1.78 10.77 6.54
C ARG A 58 3.27 11.01 6.73
N ILE A 59 4.04 10.64 5.73
CA ILE A 59 5.49 10.86 5.64
C ILE A 59 5.73 11.54 4.30
N ALA A 60 6.38 12.70 4.25
CA ALA A 60 6.61 13.38 2.97
C ALA A 60 8.02 13.94 2.87
N SER A 61 8.58 13.96 1.65
CA SER A 61 9.83 14.66 1.38
C SER A 61 9.52 16.08 0.92
N PRO A 62 9.82 17.12 1.72
CA PRO A 62 9.61 18.51 1.29
C PRO A 62 10.54 18.91 0.13
N ARG A 63 11.64 18.19 -0.09
CA ARG A 63 12.59 18.45 -1.18
C ARG A 63 12.15 17.86 -2.52
N GLU A 64 11.50 16.70 -2.49
CA GLU A 64 11.17 15.95 -3.70
C GLU A 64 9.67 15.95 -4.01
N GLY A 65 8.81 16.38 -3.09
CA GLY A 65 7.38 16.55 -3.31
C GLY A 65 6.54 15.26 -3.23
N TRP A 66 7.14 14.09 -2.98
CA TRP A 66 6.41 12.85 -2.77
C TRP A 66 5.82 12.73 -1.36
N GLU A 67 4.74 11.96 -1.22
CA GLU A 67 4.07 11.61 0.03
C GLU A 67 3.91 10.09 0.17
N LEU A 68 4.08 9.57 1.38
CA LEU A 68 3.79 8.21 1.78
C LEU A 68 2.71 8.22 2.86
N ARG A 69 1.61 7.52 2.60
CA ARG A 69 0.45 7.41 3.47
C ARG A 69 0.28 5.97 3.94
N ILE A 70 0.28 5.77 5.25
CA ILE A 70 -0.02 4.49 5.89
C ILE A 70 -1.39 4.59 6.53
N VAL A 71 -2.36 3.84 6.02
CA VAL A 71 -3.74 3.85 6.51
C VAL A 71 -4.04 2.55 7.24
N VAL A 72 -4.54 2.70 8.48
CA VAL A 72 -5.01 1.58 9.31
C VAL A 72 -6.43 1.88 9.78
N GLN A 73 -7.41 1.15 9.26
CA GLN A 73 -8.80 1.21 9.71
C GLN A 73 -9.10 0.06 10.67
N ARG A 74 -9.66 0.36 11.84
CA ARG A 74 -10.15 -0.66 12.78
C ARG A 74 -11.67 -0.82 12.61
N SER A 75 -12.13 -2.07 12.50
CA SER A 75 -13.56 -2.41 12.48
C SER A 75 -14.16 -2.25 13.88
N ALA A 76 -15.41 -1.78 13.96
CA ALA A 76 -16.14 -1.64 15.21
C ALA A 76 -17.01 -2.88 15.44
N GLY A 77 -16.56 -3.80 16.29
CA GLY A 77 -17.42 -4.83 16.91
C GLY A 77 -17.40 -6.26 16.31
N GLY A 78 -17.11 -7.23 17.18
CA GLY A 78 -17.87 -8.48 17.35
C GLY A 78 -17.74 -9.64 16.37
N GLN A 79 -17.72 -9.41 15.05
CA GLN A 79 -17.86 -10.52 14.09
C GLN A 79 -17.08 -10.23 12.82
N SER A 80 -16.00 -10.99 12.59
CA SER A 80 -15.24 -11.10 11.32
C SER A 80 -15.12 -9.79 10.49
N GLY A 81 -14.78 -8.68 11.13
CA GLY A 81 -14.72 -7.38 10.46
C GLY A 81 -13.35 -7.15 9.82
N SER A 82 -13.24 -7.31 8.50
CA SER A 82 -12.03 -7.05 7.70
C SER A 82 -11.39 -5.70 8.04
N SER A 83 -10.19 -5.71 8.64
CA SER A 83 -9.46 -4.48 8.93
C SER A 83 -8.74 -4.01 7.66
N THR A 84 -9.13 -2.89 7.08
CA THR A 84 -8.44 -2.34 5.91
C THR A 84 -7.12 -1.71 6.33
N ARG A 85 -6.03 -2.18 5.72
CA ARG A 85 -4.69 -1.63 5.88
C ARG A 85 -4.06 -1.50 4.51
N HIS A 86 -3.54 -0.32 4.20
CA HIS A 86 -2.75 -0.12 2.98
C HIS A 86 -1.68 0.93 3.23
N THR A 87 -0.63 0.86 2.43
CA THR A 87 0.42 1.87 2.36
C THR A 87 0.50 2.35 0.92
N GLU A 88 0.55 3.66 0.72
CA GLU A 88 0.62 4.26 -0.60
C GLU A 88 1.76 5.27 -0.59
N TRP A 89 2.77 5.05 -1.43
CA TRP A 89 3.71 6.10 -1.80
C TRP A 89 3.21 6.79 -3.06
N ARG A 90 3.38 8.09 -3.18
CA ARG A 90 2.85 8.89 -4.27
C ARG A 90 3.77 10.03 -4.65
N ASP A 91 3.95 10.22 -5.94
CA ASP A 91 4.63 11.35 -6.55
C ASP A 91 3.65 12.10 -7.47
N PRO A 92 3.14 13.27 -7.04
CA PRO A 92 2.15 14.03 -7.79
C PRO A 92 2.73 14.66 -9.07
N SER A 93 4.05 14.78 -9.20
CA SER A 93 4.66 15.40 -10.37
C SER A 93 4.52 14.57 -11.65
N LEU A 94 4.10 13.31 -11.53
CA LEU A 94 3.97 12.35 -12.63
C LEU A 94 2.50 12.08 -12.99
N ALA A 95 1.63 13.05 -12.74
CA ALA A 95 0.21 12.97 -13.03
C ALA A 95 -0.04 12.81 -14.54
N LEU A 96 -1.03 11.98 -14.89
CA LEU A 96 -1.56 11.92 -16.24
C LEU A 96 -2.57 13.04 -16.46
N PRO A 97 -2.64 13.64 -17.66
CA PRO A 97 -3.70 14.59 -17.98
C PRO A 97 -5.10 13.95 -17.87
N HIS A 98 -5.21 12.67 -18.25
CA HIS A 98 -6.41 11.86 -18.16
C HIS A 98 -6.06 10.37 -18.09
N GLY A 99 -7.01 9.57 -17.61
CA GLY A 99 -6.90 8.13 -17.57
C GLY A 99 -6.11 7.57 -16.38
N LEU A 100 -6.01 6.24 -16.40
CA LEU A 100 -5.47 5.41 -15.34
C LEU A 100 -4.71 4.26 -16.00
N SER A 101 -3.49 4.04 -15.52
CA SER A 101 -2.66 2.89 -15.86
C SER A 101 -2.28 2.18 -14.57
N LEU A 102 -2.35 0.86 -14.57
CA LEU A 102 -2.12 0.00 -13.42
C LEU A 102 -1.26 -1.18 -13.85
N LEU A 103 -0.13 -1.37 -13.18
CA LEU A 103 0.77 -2.50 -13.33
C LEU A 103 0.73 -3.35 -12.04
N THR A 104 0.33 -4.61 -12.15
CA THR A 104 0.32 -5.56 -11.03
C THR A 104 1.47 -6.57 -11.18
N LEU A 105 2.24 -6.74 -10.10
CA LEU A 105 3.53 -7.46 -10.12
C LEU A 105 3.49 -8.87 -9.53
N ASP A 106 2.30 -9.34 -9.14
CA ASP A 106 2.13 -10.64 -8.48
C ASP A 106 0.94 -11.40 -9.08
N ILE A 107 1.09 -11.75 -10.37
CA ILE A 107 0.31 -12.86 -10.93
C ILE A 107 1.14 -14.12 -10.67
N PRO A 108 0.57 -15.16 -10.04
CA PRO A 108 1.29 -16.40 -9.76
C PRO A 108 2.01 -16.92 -11.01
N ALA A 109 3.34 -17.00 -10.94
CA ALA A 109 4.16 -17.46 -12.05
C ALA A 109 3.76 -18.89 -12.44
N GLY A 110 3.22 -19.05 -13.65
CA GLY A 110 2.89 -20.37 -14.19
C GLY A 110 1.73 -20.42 -15.18
N LYS A 111 0.91 -19.37 -15.33
CA LYS A 111 -0.22 -19.42 -16.28
C LYS A 111 -0.49 -18.07 -16.96
N ALA A 112 -0.01 -17.91 -18.20
CA ALA A 112 -0.54 -16.90 -19.11
C ALA A 112 -2.08 -17.05 -19.28
N ALA A 113 -2.58 -18.29 -19.21
CA ALA A 113 -4.02 -18.58 -19.12
C ALA A 113 -4.69 -18.07 -17.84
N ASP A 114 -3.95 -17.88 -16.74
CA ASP A 114 -4.47 -17.23 -15.53
C ASP A 114 -4.40 -15.71 -15.65
N VAL A 115 -3.59 -15.11 -16.53
CA VAL A 115 -3.67 -13.67 -16.85
C VAL A 115 -4.97 -13.37 -17.58
N GLU A 116 -5.35 -14.18 -18.58
CA GLU A 116 -6.64 -14.06 -19.27
C GLU A 116 -7.82 -14.38 -18.36
N ARG A 117 -7.73 -15.41 -17.50
CA ARG A 117 -8.76 -15.66 -16.47
C ARG A 117 -8.81 -14.58 -15.40
N PHE A 118 -7.69 -14.00 -15.01
CA PHE A 118 -7.64 -12.93 -14.03
C PHE A 118 -8.19 -11.65 -14.65
N ALA A 119 -7.86 -11.32 -15.90
CA ALA A 119 -8.49 -10.26 -16.67
C ALA A 119 -10.00 -10.49 -16.85
N GLY A 120 -10.42 -11.73 -17.13
CA GLY A 120 -11.84 -12.11 -17.20
C GLY A 120 -12.55 -12.06 -15.84
N MET A 121 -11.86 -12.42 -14.76
CA MET A 121 -12.36 -12.34 -13.38
C MET A 121 -12.43 -10.87 -12.91
N LEU A 122 -11.49 -10.03 -13.35
CA LEU A 122 -11.47 -8.58 -13.17
C LEU A 122 -12.59 -7.88 -13.98
N GLY A 123 -12.98 -8.44 -15.13
CA GLY A 123 -14.15 -8.01 -15.90
C GLY A 123 -15.50 -8.36 -15.26
N GLY A 124 -15.52 -9.21 -14.23
CA GLY A 124 -16.71 -9.51 -13.43
C GLY A 124 -16.92 -8.51 -12.28
N SER A 125 -18.17 -8.40 -11.80
CA SER A 125 -18.54 -7.48 -10.70
C SER A 125 -17.72 -7.67 -9.41
N LEU A 126 -17.26 -8.90 -9.13
CA LEU A 126 -16.40 -9.21 -7.99
C LEU A 126 -14.97 -8.66 -8.16
N GLY A 127 -14.41 -8.76 -9.37
CA GLY A 127 -13.09 -8.25 -9.69
C GLY A 127 -13.06 -6.73 -9.75
N GLN A 128 -14.10 -6.11 -10.30
CA GLN A 128 -14.30 -4.66 -10.21
C GLN A 128 -14.43 -4.17 -8.76
N ALA A 129 -15.11 -4.92 -7.88
CA ALA A 129 -15.18 -4.59 -6.46
C ALA A 129 -13.82 -4.71 -5.75
N MET A 130 -12.99 -5.69 -6.15
CA MET A 130 -11.63 -5.86 -5.63
C MET A 130 -10.71 -4.72 -6.11
N LEU A 131 -10.78 -4.35 -7.38
CA LEU A 131 -10.07 -3.20 -7.95
C LEU A 131 -10.53 -1.89 -7.33
N GLY A 132 -11.83 -1.69 -7.13
CA GLY A 132 -12.36 -0.50 -6.44
C GLY A 132 -11.81 -0.37 -5.02
N ARG A 133 -11.60 -1.48 -4.31
CA ARG A 133 -10.92 -1.47 -3.00
C ARG A 133 -9.43 -1.16 -3.10
N LEU A 134 -8.76 -1.65 -4.14
CA LEU A 134 -7.35 -1.39 -4.42
C LEU A 134 -7.12 0.06 -4.86
N LEU A 135 -8.01 0.62 -5.67
CA LEU A 135 -7.87 1.92 -6.32
C LEU A 135 -8.52 3.06 -5.51
N GLY A 136 -9.41 2.74 -4.57
CA GLY A 136 -9.98 3.72 -3.64
C GLY A 136 -10.78 4.81 -4.35
N SER A 137 -10.25 6.03 -4.37
CA SER A 137 -10.86 7.18 -5.06
C SER A 137 -10.90 7.02 -6.58
N MET A 138 -10.05 6.15 -7.16
CA MET A 138 -9.99 5.92 -8.60
C MET A 138 -10.96 4.81 -9.06
N ALA A 139 -11.94 4.45 -8.22
CA ALA A 139 -12.92 3.40 -8.52
C ALA A 139 -13.81 3.74 -9.73
N GLU A 140 -13.97 5.01 -10.06
CA GLU A 140 -14.78 5.48 -11.20
C GLU A 140 -14.17 5.14 -12.56
N GLU A 141 -12.83 5.00 -12.63
CA GLU A 141 -12.10 4.67 -13.86
C GLU A 141 -11.97 3.14 -14.07
N VAL A 142 -12.36 2.34 -13.06
CA VAL A 142 -12.26 0.87 -13.09
C VAL A 142 -13.05 0.23 -14.23
N PRO A 143 -14.27 0.67 -14.59
CA PRO A 143 -15.04 0.06 -15.68
C PRO A 143 -14.33 0.14 -17.04
N ASP A 144 -13.49 1.16 -17.25
CA ASP A 144 -12.81 1.41 -18.52
C ASP A 144 -11.42 0.77 -18.60
N LEU A 145 -10.94 0.17 -17.50
CA LEU A 145 -9.66 -0.54 -17.48
C LEU A 145 -9.71 -1.78 -18.36
N LYS A 146 -8.76 -1.86 -19.30
CA LYS A 146 -8.56 -3.03 -20.16
C LYS A 146 -7.13 -3.54 -20.03
N ALA A 147 -6.96 -4.85 -20.16
CA ALA A 147 -5.63 -5.44 -20.24
C ALA A 147 -4.90 -4.92 -21.49
N VAL A 148 -3.66 -4.50 -21.31
CA VAL A 148 -2.78 -4.02 -22.39
C VAL A 148 -1.67 -5.05 -22.58
N PRO A 149 -1.44 -5.54 -23.81
CA PRO A 149 -0.34 -6.47 -24.08
C PRO A 149 1.02 -5.88 -23.67
N LEU A 150 1.78 -6.65 -22.92
CA LEU A 150 3.10 -6.31 -22.43
C LEU A 150 4.06 -7.46 -22.70
N ASP A 151 4.86 -7.33 -23.74
CA ASP A 151 5.79 -8.37 -24.16
C ASP A 151 6.95 -8.50 -23.16
N GLY A 152 7.30 -9.74 -22.82
CA GLY A 152 8.46 -10.04 -21.98
C GLY A 152 8.31 -9.75 -20.48
N SER A 153 7.13 -9.31 -20.01
CA SER A 153 6.86 -9.08 -18.58
C SER A 153 5.90 -10.12 -18.01
N PRO A 154 6.15 -10.67 -16.81
CA PRO A 154 5.15 -11.44 -16.07
C PRO A 154 4.08 -10.55 -15.42
N ALA A 155 4.24 -9.22 -15.47
CA ALA A 155 3.29 -8.27 -14.90
C ALA A 155 2.08 -8.05 -15.81
N LEU A 156 0.91 -7.84 -15.22
CA LEU A 156 -0.28 -7.41 -15.96
C LEU A 156 -0.37 -5.90 -15.97
N LEU A 157 -0.33 -5.35 -17.18
CA LEU A 157 -0.64 -3.94 -17.43
C LEU A 157 -2.12 -3.81 -17.77
N MET A 158 -2.80 -2.91 -17.10
CA MET A 158 -4.17 -2.49 -17.44
C MET A 158 -4.20 -0.99 -17.57
N ALA A 159 -4.93 -0.48 -18.55
CA ALA A 159 -5.08 0.95 -18.74
C ALA A 159 -6.47 1.30 -19.27
N THR A 160 -6.89 2.53 -18.99
CA THR A 160 -8.00 3.16 -19.70
C THR A 160 -7.53 3.68 -21.06
N PRO A 161 -8.46 3.94 -22.01
CA PRO A 161 -8.10 4.46 -23.32
C PRO A 161 -7.28 5.76 -23.23
N GLY A 162 -6.13 5.80 -23.92
CA GLY A 162 -5.20 6.93 -23.92
C GLY A 162 -4.12 6.88 -22.82
N ALA A 163 -4.12 5.88 -21.95
CA ALA A 163 -3.14 5.68 -20.88
C ALA A 163 -2.32 4.38 -21.02
N GLU A 164 -2.38 3.71 -22.16
CA GLU A 164 -1.78 2.40 -22.42
C GLU A 164 -0.25 2.40 -22.30
N ASP A 165 0.39 3.50 -22.69
CA ASP A 165 1.84 3.63 -22.68
C ASP A 165 2.38 4.25 -21.38
N ALA A 166 1.49 4.72 -20.49
CA ALA A 166 1.84 5.52 -19.31
C ALA A 166 2.78 4.84 -18.31
N LEU A 167 2.77 3.50 -18.25
CA LEU A 167 3.61 2.68 -17.38
C LEU A 167 4.57 1.76 -18.14
N ARG A 168 4.49 1.68 -19.48
CA ARG A 168 5.38 0.81 -20.29
C ARG A 168 6.87 1.06 -20.04
N PRO A 169 7.37 2.30 -19.91
CA PRO A 169 8.80 2.55 -19.70
C PRO A 169 9.37 1.90 -18.44
N ILE A 170 8.52 1.65 -17.44
CA ILE A 170 8.95 1.05 -16.18
C ILE A 170 8.46 -0.38 -15.99
N ALA A 171 7.67 -0.93 -16.91
CA ALA A 171 7.02 -2.22 -16.74
C ALA A 171 7.98 -3.43 -16.75
N LEU A 172 9.19 -3.23 -17.29
CA LEU A 172 10.30 -4.19 -17.28
C LEU A 172 11.47 -3.73 -16.42
N HIS A 173 11.29 -2.67 -15.62
CA HIS A 173 12.39 -2.07 -14.88
C HIS A 173 12.94 -3.07 -13.83
N PRO A 174 14.26 -3.34 -13.79
CA PRO A 174 14.84 -4.35 -12.89
C PRO A 174 14.52 -4.14 -11.40
N ALA A 175 14.31 -2.89 -10.99
CA ALA A 175 13.94 -2.54 -9.61
C ALA A 175 12.60 -3.14 -9.15
N LEU A 176 11.68 -3.49 -10.07
CA LEU A 176 10.42 -4.14 -9.72
C LEU A 176 10.67 -5.55 -9.15
N GLU A 177 11.63 -6.27 -9.72
CA GLU A 177 12.02 -7.61 -9.26
C GLU A 177 13.01 -7.56 -8.09
N ALA A 178 13.96 -6.61 -8.13
CA ALA A 178 15.02 -6.46 -7.13
C ALA A 178 14.58 -5.75 -5.84
N SER A 179 13.30 -5.38 -5.71
CA SER A 179 12.80 -4.69 -4.53
C SER A 179 13.06 -5.49 -3.25
N ALA A 180 13.59 -4.80 -2.22
CA ALA A 180 13.81 -5.38 -0.90
C ALA A 180 12.51 -5.66 -0.12
N LEU A 181 11.35 -5.29 -0.69
CA LEU A 181 10.05 -5.65 -0.13
C LEU A 181 9.81 -7.17 -0.27
N PRO A 182 9.19 -7.82 0.72
CA PRO A 182 8.86 -9.23 0.61
C PRO A 182 7.90 -9.46 -0.57
N ARG A 183 7.98 -10.63 -1.23
CA ARG A 183 7.13 -10.94 -2.40
C ARG A 183 5.64 -10.73 -2.15
N SER A 184 5.16 -11.11 -0.97
CA SER A 184 3.76 -10.91 -0.52
C SER A 184 3.36 -9.44 -0.31
N ALA A 185 4.31 -8.51 -0.40
CA ALA A 185 4.11 -7.07 -0.32
C ALA A 185 4.73 -6.37 -1.54
N ARG A 186 4.61 -6.95 -2.73
CA ARG A 186 4.89 -6.22 -3.97
C ARG A 186 3.80 -5.17 -4.20
N PRO A 187 4.17 -3.90 -4.46
CA PRO A 187 3.18 -2.87 -4.70
C PRO A 187 2.56 -3.01 -6.08
N ALA A 188 1.28 -2.65 -6.18
CA ALA A 188 0.71 -2.24 -7.46
C ALA A 188 1.30 -0.88 -7.83
N VAL A 189 1.74 -0.71 -9.07
CA VAL A 189 2.17 0.58 -9.62
C VAL A 189 0.98 1.18 -10.34
N ILE A 190 0.56 2.37 -9.92
CA ILE A 190 -0.60 3.06 -10.46
C ILE A 190 -0.14 4.41 -10.97
N ARG A 191 -0.59 4.82 -12.15
CA ARG A 191 -0.39 6.17 -12.65
C ARG A 191 -1.74 6.74 -13.07
N SER A 192 -2.10 7.89 -12.52
CA SER A 192 -3.39 8.54 -12.75
C SER A 192 -3.24 10.05 -12.73
N ARG A 193 -4.37 10.77 -12.78
CA ARG A 193 -4.42 12.23 -12.60
C ARG A 193 -3.83 12.73 -11.29
N GLU A 194 -3.72 11.85 -10.29
CA GLU A 194 -3.18 12.23 -8.99
C GLU A 194 -1.66 11.98 -8.87
N GLY A 195 -1.01 11.45 -9.91
CA GLY A 195 0.42 11.15 -9.92
C GLY A 195 0.75 9.68 -10.17
N LEU A 196 2.03 9.36 -9.98
CA LEU A 196 2.50 7.99 -9.83
C LEU A 196 2.28 7.56 -8.38
N ALA A 197 1.74 6.36 -8.16
CA ALA A 197 1.55 5.79 -6.84
C ALA A 197 2.04 4.33 -6.79
N LEU A 198 2.67 3.96 -5.68
CA LEU A 198 2.98 2.58 -5.33
C LEU A 198 2.10 2.17 -4.16
N ARG A 199 1.19 1.22 -4.39
CA ARG A 199 0.20 0.82 -3.40
C ARG A 199 0.41 -0.60 -2.93
N LEU A 200 0.57 -0.74 -1.63
CA LEU A 200 0.75 -1.99 -0.91
C LEU A 200 -0.51 -2.38 -0.17
N HIS A 201 -0.83 -3.67 -0.22
CA HIS A 201 -1.76 -4.28 0.72
C HIS A 201 -1.06 -4.45 2.08
N GLY A 202 -1.61 -3.83 3.12
CA GLY A 202 -1.02 -3.82 4.45
C GLY A 202 -0.35 -2.50 4.84
N ALA A 203 -0.07 -2.38 6.14
CA ALA A 203 0.60 -1.21 6.69
C ALA A 203 2.08 -1.52 6.89
N ILE A 204 2.97 -0.75 6.28
CA ILE A 204 4.40 -0.75 6.59
C ILE A 204 4.59 -0.32 8.05
N ARG A 205 5.53 -0.96 8.74
CA ARG A 205 5.73 -0.76 10.18
C ARG A 205 7.17 -0.52 10.59
N ARG A 206 8.12 -0.75 9.70
CA ARG A 206 9.55 -0.72 9.99
C ARG A 206 10.25 0.28 9.07
N PRO A 207 11.30 0.98 9.54
CA PRO A 207 12.04 1.95 8.72
C PRO A 207 12.60 1.37 7.42
N ASP A 208 13.21 0.18 7.48
CA ASP A 208 13.79 -0.52 6.33
C ASP A 208 12.78 -0.72 5.20
N GLN A 209 11.53 -1.01 5.54
CA GLN A 209 10.45 -1.15 4.58
C GLN A 209 10.01 0.19 3.97
N ILE A 210 10.04 1.27 4.77
CA ILE A 210 9.76 2.63 4.28
C ILE A 210 10.85 3.02 3.28
N ASP A 211 12.11 2.81 3.64
CA ASP A 211 13.26 3.12 2.78
C ASP A 211 13.19 2.31 1.48
N ALA A 212 12.87 1.02 1.55
CA ALA A 212 12.71 0.18 0.37
C ALA A 212 11.59 0.68 -0.55
N LEU A 213 10.42 1.05 0.00
CA LEU A 213 9.32 1.57 -0.81
C LEU A 213 9.64 2.94 -1.41
N VAL A 214 10.27 3.83 -0.65
CA VAL A 214 10.68 5.17 -1.12
C VAL A 214 11.76 5.04 -2.20
N ALA A 215 12.75 4.17 -2.02
CA ALA A 215 13.79 3.91 -3.00
C ALA A 215 13.19 3.35 -4.31
N LEU A 216 12.25 2.40 -4.22
CA LEU A 216 11.53 1.89 -5.37
C LEU A 216 10.73 3.01 -6.07
N GLY A 217 9.96 3.80 -5.32
CA GLY A 217 9.20 4.93 -5.83
C GLY A 217 10.06 5.94 -6.59
N ARG A 218 11.17 6.35 -5.99
CA ARG A 218 12.15 7.25 -6.62
C ARG A 218 12.74 6.68 -7.90
N THR A 219 13.11 5.39 -7.87
CA THR A 219 13.71 4.73 -9.02
C THR A 219 12.75 4.71 -10.20
N LEU A 220 11.50 4.29 -9.96
CA LEU A 220 10.48 4.24 -11.00
C LEU A 220 10.08 5.65 -11.47
N ALA A 221 9.97 6.61 -10.56
CA ALA A 221 9.70 8.00 -10.92
C ALA A 221 10.80 8.60 -11.80
N THR A 222 12.07 8.32 -11.48
CA THR A 222 13.21 8.77 -12.28
C THR A 222 13.20 8.14 -13.67
N ALA A 223 12.93 6.83 -13.76
CA ALA A 223 12.84 6.13 -15.04
C ALA A 223 11.69 6.67 -15.91
N LEU A 224 10.53 6.99 -15.33
CA LEU A 224 9.43 7.62 -16.07
C LEU A 224 9.80 9.03 -16.56
N ARG A 225 10.40 9.88 -15.71
CA ARG A 225 10.85 11.21 -16.14
C ARG A 225 11.88 11.13 -17.27
N ALA A 226 12.77 10.15 -17.23
CA ALA A 226 13.77 9.95 -18.28
C ALA A 226 13.14 9.52 -19.63
N SER A 227 11.97 8.89 -19.62
CA SER A 227 11.25 8.50 -20.84
C SER A 227 10.37 9.60 -21.44
N GLU A 228 10.13 10.68 -20.70
CA GLU A 228 9.28 11.80 -21.12
C GLU A 228 10.07 12.97 -21.71
N ASN A 229 11.41 12.93 -21.62
CA ASN A 229 12.34 13.87 -22.23
C ASN A 229 12.95 13.27 -23.50
#